data_AF-A0A3B8II85-F1
#
_entry.id   AF-A0A3B8II85-F1
#
_cell.length_a   1.000
_cell.length_b   1.000
_cell.length_c   1.000
_cell.angle_alpha   90.00
_cell.angle_beta   90.00
_cell.angle_gamma   90.00
#
_symmetry.space_group_name_H-M   'P 1'
#
loop_
_entity.id
_entity.type
_entity.pdbx_description
1 polymer ?
#
loop_
_entity_poly.entity_id
_entity_poly.type
_entity_poly.pdbx_seq_one_letter_code
_entity_poly.pdbx_strand_id
1 'polypeptide(L)'
;MGYWRGLQYRSNNANNVLDYVTLANGGTRGFDGGDRRANLEILPTAMATITNSTVRDSGGFGIRILEEGNLTQSNNTFSGNTSTGNTANGGIEDDNI
;
A
#
# COMPACT_ATOMS: atom_id res chain seq x y z
N MET A 1 -0.01 -9.89 10.41
CA MET A 1 0.16 -9.19 11.70
C MET A 1 0.81 -7.85 11.41
N GLY A 2 0.31 -6.74 11.94
CA GLY A 2 1.01 -5.46 11.88
C GLY A 2 1.72 -5.16 13.20
N TYR A 3 2.86 -4.47 13.17
CA TYR A 3 3.53 -3.88 14.34
C TYR A 3 3.45 -2.35 14.36
N TRP A 4 3.16 -1.73 13.22
CA TRP A 4 3.02 -0.28 13.07
C TRP A 4 1.87 0.04 12.11
N ARG A 5 1.52 1.33 11.99
CA ARG A 5 0.33 1.73 11.22
C ARG A 5 0.50 1.50 9.71
N GLY A 6 1.67 1.78 9.17
CA GLY A 6 1.95 1.81 7.73
C GLY A 6 2.48 3.19 7.32
N LEU A 7 2.68 3.38 6.01
CA LEU A 7 2.93 4.69 5.40
C LEU A 7 1.65 5.24 4.79
N GLN A 8 1.52 6.57 4.78
CA GLN A 8 0.43 7.25 4.08
C GLN A 8 1.02 8.37 3.24
N TYR A 9 0.83 8.28 1.92
CA TYR A 9 1.18 9.35 1.00
C TYR A 9 -0.01 10.26 0.77
N ARG A 10 0.23 11.55 1.01
CA ARG A 10 -0.75 12.64 0.88
C ARG A 10 -0.37 13.68 -0.18
N SER A 11 0.88 13.67 -0.63
CA SER A 11 1.40 14.63 -1.59
C SER A 11 1.25 14.08 -3.01
N ASN A 12 0.95 14.97 -3.95
CA ASN A 12 0.95 14.70 -5.39
C ASN A 12 2.34 14.89 -6.03
N ASN A 13 3.41 14.90 -5.24
CA ASN A 13 4.77 15.02 -5.76
C ASN A 13 5.22 13.70 -6.39
N ALA A 14 5.53 13.70 -7.69
CA ALA A 14 6.04 12.53 -8.40
C ALA A 14 7.37 11.98 -7.85
N ASN A 15 8.08 12.77 -7.03
CA ASN A 15 9.31 12.34 -6.34
C ASN A 15 9.05 11.51 -5.07
N ASN A 16 7.80 11.13 -4.78
CA ASN A 16 7.47 10.14 -3.76
C ASN A 16 7.83 8.73 -4.26
N VAL A 17 9.11 8.37 -4.13
CA VAL A 17 9.66 7.13 -4.71
C VAL A 17 10.16 6.17 -3.61
N LEU A 18 9.75 4.92 -3.73
CA LEU A 18 10.25 3.78 -2.99
C LEU A 18 10.90 2.79 -3.99
N ASP A 19 12.22 2.67 -3.99
CA ASP A 19 12.94 1.77 -4.90
C ASP A 19 13.90 0.88 -4.10
N TYR A 20 13.93 -0.42 -4.40
CA TYR A 20 14.70 -1.44 -3.65
C TYR A 20 14.41 -1.47 -2.14
N VAL A 21 13.17 -1.20 -1.74
CA VAL A 21 12.78 -1.19 -0.32
C VAL A 21 12.06 -2.48 0.08
N THR A 22 12.10 -2.80 1.37
CA THR A 22 11.18 -3.76 1.98
C THR A 22 10.18 -3.01 2.85
N LEU A 23 8.91 -3.02 2.47
CA LEU A 23 7.81 -2.50 3.26
C LEU A 23 7.09 -3.68 3.93
N ALA A 24 7.23 -3.79 5.25
CA ALA A 24 6.78 -4.99 5.95
C ALA A 24 6.11 -4.72 7.31
N ASN A 25 5.18 -5.62 7.66
CA ASN A 25 4.53 -5.67 8.97
C ASN A 25 3.82 -4.38 9.40
N GLY A 26 3.34 -3.57 8.45
CA GLY A 26 2.44 -2.45 8.68
C GLY A 26 0.97 -2.91 8.78
N GLY A 27 0.04 -1.98 8.83
CA GLY A 27 -1.39 -2.31 8.87
C GLY A 27 -1.89 -2.82 10.24
N THR A 28 -1.36 -2.33 11.36
CA THR A 28 -1.97 -2.59 12.70
C THR A 28 -3.39 -2.07 12.80
N ARG A 29 -3.65 -0.90 12.19
CA ARG A 29 -4.92 -0.21 12.11
C ARG A 29 -4.92 0.73 10.91
N GLY A 30 -6.10 1.12 10.43
CA GLY A 30 -6.23 2.16 9.41
C GLY A 30 -5.71 3.54 9.84
N PHE A 31 -5.46 4.39 8.84
CA PHE A 31 -5.23 5.83 9.07
C PHE A 31 -6.53 6.60 9.29
N ASP A 32 -7.66 6.01 8.94
CA ASP A 32 -8.99 6.54 9.04
C ASP A 32 -9.83 5.83 10.11
N GLY A 33 -11.09 6.23 10.26
CA GLY A 33 -12.05 5.58 11.17
C GLY A 33 -12.60 4.25 10.66
N GLY A 34 -12.40 3.92 9.38
CA GLY A 34 -12.87 2.68 8.74
C GLY A 34 -11.97 1.47 8.97
N ASP A 35 -10.86 1.64 9.69
CA ASP A 35 -9.86 0.59 9.96
C ASP A 35 -9.34 -0.10 8.69
N ARG A 36 -9.14 0.70 7.63
CA ARG A 36 -8.62 0.23 6.35
C ARG A 36 -7.11 0.07 6.46
N ARG A 37 -6.67 -1.17 6.71
CA ARG A 37 -5.29 -1.51 7.05
C ARG A 37 -4.46 -1.75 5.79
N ALA A 38 -3.29 -1.12 5.72
CA ALA A 38 -2.32 -1.40 4.69
C ALA A 38 -0.88 -1.14 5.15
N ASN A 39 0.09 -1.67 4.40
CA ASN A 39 1.51 -1.33 4.54
C ASN A 39 1.75 0.09 4.00
N LEU A 40 1.14 0.44 2.87
CA LEU A 40 1.11 1.76 2.25
C LEU A 40 -0.31 2.14 1.85
N GLU A 41 -0.74 3.35 2.20
CA GLU A 41 -1.98 3.97 1.73
C GLU A 41 -1.67 5.20 0.88
N ILE A 42 -2.34 5.30 -0.26
CA ILE A 42 -2.25 6.43 -1.19
C ILE A 42 -3.61 7.13 -1.17
N LEU A 43 -3.63 8.36 -0.65
CA LEU A 43 -4.84 9.17 -0.55
C LEU A 43 -5.27 9.71 -1.92
N PRO A 44 -6.52 10.25 -2.03
CA PRO A 44 -6.95 10.94 -3.23
C PRO A 44 -5.96 12.01 -3.67
N THR A 45 -5.69 12.08 -4.97
CA THR A 45 -4.71 12.96 -5.64
C THR A 45 -3.23 12.70 -5.30
N ALA A 46 -2.92 11.84 -4.32
CA ALA A 46 -1.55 11.55 -3.96
C ALA A 46 -0.88 10.66 -5.02
N MET A 47 0.44 10.84 -5.17
CA MET A 47 1.24 10.09 -6.12
C MET A 47 2.31 9.27 -5.39
N ALA A 48 2.51 8.03 -5.82
CA ALA A 48 3.55 7.14 -5.34
C ALA A 48 4.16 6.35 -6.50
N THR A 49 5.48 6.16 -6.47
CA THR A 49 6.16 5.15 -7.29
C THR A 49 6.78 4.11 -6.38
N ILE A 50 6.51 2.83 -6.63
CA ILE A 50 7.20 1.72 -5.95
C ILE A 50 7.76 0.72 -6.96
N THR A 51 9.08 0.51 -6.92
CA THR A 51 9.76 -0.39 -7.87
C THR A 51 10.76 -1.30 -7.19
N ASN A 52 11.00 -2.47 -7.78
CA ASN A 52 12.02 -3.42 -7.33
C ASN A 52 11.94 -3.77 -5.82
N SER A 53 10.74 -3.72 -5.25
CA SER A 53 10.54 -3.72 -3.80
C SER A 53 9.79 -4.96 -3.33
N THR A 54 9.87 -5.24 -2.03
CA THR A 54 9.09 -6.30 -1.38
C THR A 54 8.05 -5.67 -0.46
N VAL A 55 6.78 -6.03 -0.64
CA VAL A 55 5.67 -5.59 0.22
C VAL A 55 5.05 -6.81 0.89
N ARG A 56 5.29 -6.98 2.19
CA ARG A 56 4.93 -8.22 2.88
C ARG A 56 4.34 -8.08 4.27
N ASP A 57 3.65 -9.13 4.70
CA ASP A 57 3.17 -9.32 6.07
C ASP A 57 2.28 -8.18 6.60
N SER A 58 1.59 -7.46 5.72
CA SER A 58 0.65 -6.42 6.13
C SER A 58 -0.52 -7.00 6.94
N GLY A 59 -0.97 -6.28 7.97
CA GLY A 59 -2.22 -6.58 8.69
C GLY A 59 -3.50 -6.34 7.88
N GLY A 60 -3.38 -5.83 6.64
CA GLY A 60 -4.42 -5.78 5.62
C GLY A 60 -3.81 -5.93 4.23
N PHE A 61 -4.14 -5.06 3.28
CA PHE A 61 -3.51 -5.06 1.95
C PHE A 61 -2.03 -4.64 2.01
N GLY A 62 -1.23 -5.07 1.04
CA GLY A 62 0.12 -4.56 0.87
C GLY A 62 0.11 -3.05 0.57
N ILE A 63 -0.65 -2.65 -0.44
CA ILE A 63 -0.87 -1.25 -0.81
C ILE A 63 -2.37 -1.03 -0.97
N ARG A 64 -2.86 0.11 -0.51
CA ARG A 64 -4.22 0.57 -0.77
C ARG A 64 -4.19 1.90 -1.50
N ILE A 65 -4.95 2.01 -2.57
CA ILE A 65 -5.13 3.21 -3.39
C ILE A 65 -6.58 3.64 -3.21
N LEU A 66 -6.80 4.81 -2.62
CA LEU A 66 -8.13 5.43 -2.55
C LEU A 66 -8.47 6.05 -3.91
N GLU A 67 -9.75 6.33 -4.14
CA GLU A 67 -10.26 7.02 -5.33
C GLU A 67 -9.40 8.26 -5.67
N GLU A 68 -9.02 8.39 -6.95
CA GLU A 68 -8.12 9.41 -7.50
C GLU A 68 -6.65 9.36 -7.02
N GLY A 69 -6.28 8.37 -6.20
CA GLY A 69 -4.88 8.09 -5.87
C GLY A 69 -4.14 7.47 -7.06
N ASN A 70 -2.85 7.79 -7.22
CA ASN A 70 -2.05 7.30 -8.33
C ASN A 70 -0.83 6.50 -7.84
N LEU A 71 -0.76 5.24 -8.28
CA LEU A 71 0.38 4.36 -8.05
C LEU A 71 1.02 3.96 -9.38
N THR A 72 2.31 4.28 -9.52
CA THR A 72 3.16 3.63 -10.53
C THR A 72 3.94 2.50 -9.86
N GLN A 73 3.86 1.28 -10.40
CA GLN A 73 4.55 0.13 -9.80
C GLN A 73 5.09 -0.85 -10.83
N SER A 74 6.28 -1.39 -10.58
CA SER A 74 6.87 -2.46 -11.40
C SER A 74 7.88 -3.31 -10.61
N ASN A 75 8.04 -4.57 -10.99
CA ASN A 75 9.01 -5.51 -10.40
C ASN A 75 8.92 -5.66 -8.87
N ASN A 76 7.70 -5.60 -8.32
CA ASN A 76 7.49 -5.76 -6.88
C ASN A 76 7.07 -7.19 -6.52
N THR A 77 7.45 -7.65 -5.34
CA THR A 77 7.02 -8.93 -4.77
C THR A 77 6.05 -8.69 -3.62
N PHE A 78 4.90 -9.36 -3.65
CA PHE A 78 3.88 -9.32 -2.60
C PHE A 78 3.72 -10.69 -1.94
N SER A 79 3.79 -10.75 -0.61
CA SER A 79 3.65 -12.01 0.14
C SER A 79 3.13 -11.81 1.57
N GLY A 80 2.33 -12.74 2.10
CA GLY A 80 1.90 -12.71 3.51
C GLY A 80 0.98 -11.55 3.92
N ASN A 81 0.46 -10.75 2.97
CA ASN A 81 -0.49 -9.68 3.25
C ASN A 81 -1.88 -10.27 3.54
N THR A 82 -2.61 -9.71 4.51
CA THR A 82 -3.77 -10.36 5.16
C THR A 82 -5.10 -10.17 4.39
N SER A 83 -5.13 -9.58 3.19
CA SER A 83 -6.40 -9.26 2.51
C SER A 83 -7.00 -10.38 1.65
N THR A 84 -8.33 -10.48 1.67
CA THR A 84 -9.15 -11.22 0.70
C THR A 84 -9.84 -10.22 -0.23
N GLY A 85 -9.34 -10.04 -1.46
CA GLY A 85 -9.82 -9.03 -2.42
C GLY A 85 -9.38 -9.29 -3.87
N ASN A 86 -9.74 -8.39 -4.79
CA ASN A 86 -9.85 -8.61 -6.24
C ASN A 86 -8.52 -8.66 -7.05
N THR A 87 -7.39 -8.93 -6.41
CA THR A 87 -6.09 -9.13 -7.10
C THR A 87 -5.33 -10.30 -6.48
N ALA A 88 -4.60 -11.04 -7.32
CA ALA A 88 -3.82 -12.19 -6.89
C ALA A 88 -2.88 -11.81 -5.73
N ASN A 89 -2.98 -12.54 -4.61
CA ASN A 89 -2.14 -12.45 -3.41
C ASN A 89 -2.31 -11.22 -2.50
N GLY A 90 -3.46 -10.52 -2.51
CA GLY A 90 -3.75 -9.48 -1.51
C GLY A 90 -2.75 -8.32 -1.52
N GLY A 91 -2.10 -8.11 -2.67
CA GLY A 91 -1.00 -7.16 -2.81
C GLY A 91 -1.47 -5.71 -2.86
N ILE A 92 -2.48 -5.43 -3.68
CA ILE A 92 -2.95 -4.06 -3.94
C ILE A 92 -4.48 -4.02 -3.97
N GLU A 93 -5.06 -3.12 -3.18
CA GLU A 93 -6.44 -2.66 -3.32
C GLU A 93 -6.45 -1.35 -4.10
N ASP A 94 -7.26 -1.26 -5.16
CA ASP A 94 -7.38 -0.09 -6.01
C ASP A 94 -8.85 0.30 -6.13
N ASP A 95 -9.23 1.41 -5.49
CA ASP A 95 -10.60 1.94 -5.49
C ASP A 95 -10.93 2.72 -6.80
N ASN A 96 -10.02 2.77 -7.78
CA ASN A 96 -10.25 3.45 -9.07
C ASN A 96 -10.92 2.56 -10.16
N ILE A 97 -11.22 1.29 -9.87
CA ILE A 97 -11.71 0.28 -10.84
C ILE A 97 -13.21 0.02 -10.68
#